data_AF-A0A8D8Q9S6-F1
#
_entry.id   AF-A0A8D8Q9S6-F1
#
_cell.length_a   1.000
_cell.length_b   1.000
_cell.length_c   1.000
_cell.angle_alpha   90.00
_cell.angle_beta   90.00
_cell.angle_gamma   90.00
#
_symmetry.space_group_name_H-M   'P 1'
#
loop_
_entity.id
_entity.type
_entity.pdbx_description
1 polymer ?
#
loop_
_entity_poly.entity_id
_entity_poly.type
_entity_poly.pdbx_seq_one_letter_code
_entity_poly.pdbx_strand_id
1 'polypeptide(L)'
;MCRYDFKNWWSKYYKKHTVSNESANKPRSEKTIFAISTLYHFVYDSQIRGYITAYEQINGLVHHTFQMAVVNLGVNPIIMPQNIAYPKGKVPIKQAKLADVKYTV
;
A
#
# COMPACT_ATOMS: atom_id res chain seq x y z
N MET A 1 -8.44 6.76 22.42
CA MET A 1 -7.96 6.01 21.23
C MET A 1 -6.91 6.86 20.52
N CYS A 2 -5.62 6.58 20.74
CA CYS A 2 -4.52 7.35 20.13
C CYS A 2 -4.42 6.99 18.64
N ARG A 3 -4.50 8.01 17.77
CA ARG A 3 -4.29 7.82 16.33
C ARG A 3 -2.80 7.99 16.06
N TYR A 4 -2.10 6.90 15.71
CA TYR A 4 -0.69 6.95 15.35
C TYR A 4 -0.48 7.48 13.93
N ASP A 5 0.68 8.08 13.66
CA ASP A 5 1.05 8.62 12.34
C ASP A 5 1.36 7.49 11.35
N PHE A 6 0.30 6.82 10.89
CA PHE A 6 0.41 5.80 9.87
C PHE A 6 0.94 6.38 8.56
N LYS A 7 0.51 7.59 8.17
CA LYS A 7 0.77 8.18 6.85
C LYS A 7 2.26 8.30 6.55
N ASN A 8 3.06 8.76 7.51
CA ASN A 8 4.51 8.86 7.33
C ASN A 8 5.24 7.56 7.69
N TRP A 9 4.59 6.66 8.42
CA TRP A 9 5.14 5.36 8.80
C TRP A 9 5.16 4.37 7.65
N TRP A 10 4.02 4.17 6.97
CA TRP A 10 3.90 3.12 5.95
C TRP A 10 4.85 3.36 4.77
N SER A 11 5.05 4.61 4.37
CA SER A 11 5.93 4.98 3.25
C SER A 11 7.41 4.69 3.50
N LYS A 12 7.84 4.50 4.77
CA LYS A 12 9.21 4.11 5.11
C LYS A 12 9.48 2.64 4.86
N TYR A 13 8.46 1.81 5.05
CA TYR A 13 8.59 0.35 5.00
C TYR A 13 8.04 -0.24 3.70
N TYR A 14 7.14 0.47 3.03
CA TYR A 14 6.43 -0.03 1.86
C TYR A 14 6.55 0.90 0.65
N LYS A 15 6.68 0.30 -0.53
CA LYS A 15 6.73 0.96 -1.84
C LYS A 15 5.33 1.08 -2.41
N LYS A 16 4.99 2.27 -2.89
CA LYS A 16 3.71 2.55 -3.56
C LYS A 16 3.69 2.07 -5.02
N HIS A 17 4.82 2.18 -5.70
CA HIS A 17 4.99 1.81 -7.10
C HIS A 17 6.08 0.75 -7.16
N THR A 18 5.69 -0.46 -7.54
CA THR A 18 6.60 -1.59 -7.69
C THR A 18 6.40 -2.20 -9.07
N VAL A 19 7.49 -2.68 -9.65
CA VAL A 19 7.44 -3.54 -10.84
C VAL A 19 7.25 -4.97 -10.35
N SER A 20 6.58 -5.79 -11.14
CA SER A 20 6.46 -7.20 -10.83
C SER A 20 7.83 -7.89 -10.84
N ASN A 21 8.02 -8.88 -9.99
CA ASN A 21 9.27 -9.61 -9.91
C ASN A 21 9.60 -10.33 -11.24
N GLU A 22 8.57 -10.81 -11.95
CA GLU A 22 8.70 -11.52 -13.22
C GLU A 22 9.15 -10.61 -14.37
N SER A 23 8.85 -9.31 -14.28
CA SER A 23 9.17 -8.32 -15.33
C SER A 23 10.31 -7.38 -14.94
N ALA A 24 10.93 -7.56 -13.77
CA ALA A 24 11.96 -6.67 -13.24
C ALA A 24 13.14 -6.47 -14.20
N ASN A 25 13.58 -7.55 -14.87
CA ASN A 25 14.71 -7.58 -15.80
C ASN A 25 14.35 -7.27 -17.26
N LYS A 26 13.06 -7.04 -17.55
CA LYS A 26 12.58 -6.75 -18.90
C LYS A 26 12.80 -5.28 -19.29
N PRO A 27 12.80 -4.93 -20.59
CA PRO A 27 12.80 -3.54 -21.03
C PRO A 27 11.57 -2.79 -20.50
N ARG A 28 11.68 -1.46 -20.36
CA ARG A 28 10.66 -0.60 -19.70
C ARG A 28 9.25 -0.76 -20.27
N SER A 29 9.12 -1.01 -21.57
CA SER A 29 7.83 -1.22 -22.27
C SER A 29 7.12 -2.51 -21.86
N GLU A 30 7.87 -3.52 -21.40
CA GLU A 30 7.35 -4.84 -21.02
C GLU A 30 7.28 -5.03 -19.50
N LYS A 31 7.53 -3.96 -18.73
CA LYS A 31 7.44 -4.01 -17.28
C LYS A 31 5.99 -3.95 -16.84
N THR A 32 5.58 -4.95 -16.07
CA THR A 32 4.27 -4.97 -15.43
C THR A 32 4.35 -4.17 -14.14
N ILE A 33 3.59 -3.08 -14.06
CA ILE A 33 3.60 -2.17 -12.91
C ILE A 33 2.41 -2.47 -12.01
N PHE A 34 2.62 -2.39 -10.70
CA PHE A 34 1.54 -2.47 -9.73
C PHE A 34 0.56 -1.30 -9.91
N ALA A 35 -0.70 -1.61 -10.24
CA ALA A 35 -1.78 -0.64 -10.35
C ALA A 35 -3.05 -1.19 -9.66
N ILE A 36 -3.47 -0.52 -8.58
CA ILE A 36 -4.64 -0.98 -7.79
C ILE A 36 -5.95 -0.94 -8.58
N SER A 37 -6.02 -0.12 -9.63
CA SER A 37 -7.20 -0.02 -10.51
C SER A 37 -7.35 -1.22 -11.46
N THR A 38 -6.30 -2.02 -11.65
CA THR A 38 -6.30 -3.16 -12.60
C THR A 38 -6.25 -4.51 -11.90
N LEU A 39 -6.05 -4.54 -10.57
CA LEU A 39 -5.88 -5.75 -9.78
C LEU A 39 -7.08 -5.92 -8.86
N TYR A 40 -7.67 -7.12 -8.85
CA TYR A 40 -8.96 -7.39 -8.20
C TYR A 40 -8.85 -8.35 -7.02
N HIS A 41 -7.77 -9.11 -6.93
CA HIS A 41 -7.53 -10.04 -5.83
C HIS A 41 -6.07 -9.98 -5.40
N PHE A 42 -5.85 -9.94 -4.09
CA PHE A 42 -4.54 -9.88 -3.46
C PHE A 42 -4.41 -11.00 -2.44
N VAL A 43 -3.35 -11.78 -2.57
CA VAL A 43 -2.99 -12.84 -1.63
C VAL A 43 -1.69 -12.44 -0.96
N TYR A 44 -1.71 -12.47 0.37
CA TYR A 44 -0.53 -12.25 1.20
C TYR A 44 -0.11 -13.54 1.86
N ASP A 45 1.17 -13.90 1.74
CA ASP A 45 1.78 -15.02 2.44
C ASP A 45 2.61 -14.51 3.62
N SER A 46 2.26 -14.99 4.82
CA SER A 46 2.98 -14.67 6.05
C SER A 46 4.41 -15.24 6.11
N GLN A 47 4.70 -16.29 5.33
CA GLN A 47 6.02 -16.88 5.21
C GLN A 47 6.94 -16.00 4.35
N ILE A 48 6.40 -15.42 3.27
CA ILE A 48 7.14 -14.57 2.33
C ILE A 48 6.79 -13.10 2.58
N ARG A 49 7.24 -12.60 3.73
CA ARG A 49 6.93 -11.23 4.17
C ARG A 49 7.44 -10.18 3.17
N GLY A 50 6.60 -9.16 2.95
CA GLY A 50 6.95 -8.03 2.07
C GLY A 50 6.62 -8.27 0.60
N TYR A 51 6.05 -9.42 0.26
CA TYR A 51 5.55 -9.73 -1.07
C TYR A 51 4.03 -9.90 -1.04
N ILE A 52 3.40 -9.59 -2.17
CA ILE A 52 2.01 -9.92 -2.43
C ILE A 52 1.91 -10.57 -3.81
N THR A 53 0.99 -11.50 -3.95
CA THR A 53 0.56 -11.99 -5.26
C THR A 53 -0.74 -11.29 -5.60
N ALA A 54 -0.80 -10.65 -6.77
CA ALA A 54 -1.98 -9.93 -7.21
C ALA A 54 -2.47 -10.47 -8.56
N TYR A 55 -3.79 -10.50 -8.71
CA TYR A 55 -4.49 -11.08 -9.84
C TYR A 55 -5.31 -10.02 -10.57
N GLU A 56 -5.35 -10.10 -11.89
CA GLU A 56 -6.19 -9.22 -12.74
C GLU A 56 -7.68 -9.56 -12.66
N GLN A 57 -8.02 -10.75 -12.15
CA GLN A 57 -9.38 -11.21 -11.94
C GLN A 57 -9.45 -11.98 -10.61
N ILE A 58 -10.63 -12.01 -10.00
CA ILE A 58 -10.85 -12.79 -8.77
C ILE A 58 -10.61 -14.27 -9.10
N ASN A 59 -9.70 -14.92 -8.36
CA ASN A 59 -9.25 -16.29 -8.62
C ASN A 59 -8.76 -16.55 -10.06
N GLY A 60 -8.28 -15.50 -10.74
CA GLY A 60 -7.78 -15.62 -12.11
C GLY A 60 -6.51 -16.46 -12.20
N LEU A 61 -6.19 -16.93 -13.41
CA LEU A 61 -4.96 -17.66 -13.69
C LEU A 61 -3.75 -16.70 -13.79
N VAL A 62 -3.97 -15.54 -14.42
CA VAL A 62 -2.93 -14.52 -14.60
C VAL A 62 -2.72 -13.76 -13.30
N HIS A 63 -1.49 -13.82 -12.81
CA HIS A 63 -1.07 -13.17 -11.59
C HIS A 63 0.37 -12.69 -11.68
N HIS A 64 0.68 -11.72 -10.83
CA HIS A 64 1.99 -11.12 -10.73
C HIS A 64 2.38 -10.95 -9.27
N THR A 65 3.67 -11.14 -9.00
CA THR A 65 4.24 -11.02 -7.66
C THR A 65 4.91 -9.67 -7.53
N PHE A 66 4.57 -8.94 -6.47
CA PHE A 66 5.08 -7.59 -6.24
C PHE A 66 5.80 -7.52 -4.90
N GLN A 67 7.05 -7.06 -4.92
CA GLN A 67 7.77 -6.70 -3.71
C GLN A 67 7.29 -5.34 -3.18
N MET A 68 6.37 -5.39 -2.22
CA MET A 68 5.80 -4.21 -1.58
C MET A 68 6.71 -3.62 -0.51
N ALA A 69 7.61 -4.41 0.06
CA ALA A 69 8.57 -3.94 1.05
C ALA A 69 9.74 -3.16 0.43
N VAL A 70 10.28 -2.21 1.18
CA VAL A 70 11.62 -1.70 0.91
C VAL A 70 12.63 -2.82 1.20
N VAL A 71 13.54 -3.05 0.24
CA VAL A 71 14.64 -4.03 0.38
C VAL A 71 15.40 -3.70 1.65
N ASN A 72 15.59 -4.67 2.55
CA ASN A 72 16.20 -4.59 3.91
C ASN A 72 15.27 -4.73 5.13
N LEU A 73 14.03 -5.20 5.00
CA LEU A 73 13.21 -5.55 6.19
C LEU A 73 13.84 -6.62 7.10
N GLY A 74 14.69 -7.50 6.56
CA GLY A 74 15.45 -8.47 7.36
C GLY A 74 16.57 -7.84 8.21
N VAL A 75 17.05 -6.65 7.82
CA VAL A 75 18.07 -5.89 8.56
C VAL A 75 17.41 -4.89 9.50
N ASN A 76 16.32 -4.26 9.06
CA ASN A 76 15.54 -3.30 9.85
C ASN A 76 14.11 -3.83 10.06
N PRO A 77 13.77 -4.31 11.27
CA PRO A 77 12.42 -4.75 11.56
C PRO A 77 11.42 -3.61 11.39
N ILE A 78 10.19 -3.95 11.06
CA ILE A 78 9.08 -2.99 11.02
C ILE A 78 8.82 -2.52 12.45
N ILE A 79 9.14 -1.27 12.75
CA ILE A 79 8.89 -0.66 14.06
C ILE A 79 7.57 0.09 13.96
N MET A 80 6.57 -0.28 14.77
CA MET A 80 5.28 0.40 14.80
C MET A 80 5.42 1.91 15.03
N PRO A 81 4.54 2.75 14.45
CA PRO A 81 4.64 4.19 14.60
C PRO A 81 4.48 4.57 16.08
N GLN A 82 5.49 5.24 16.62
CA GLN A 82 5.46 5.74 18.00
C GLN A 82 4.81 7.13 18.10
N ASN A 83 4.85 7.89 16.99
CA ASN A 83 4.33 9.25 16.95
C ASN A 83 2.80 9.26 16.81
N ILE A 84 2.16 10.18 17.53
CA ILE A 84 0.74 10.45 17.42
C ILE A 84 0.53 11.30 16.14
N ALA A 85 -0.42 10.90 15.30
CA ALA A 85 -0.77 11.59 14.04
C ALA A 85 -1.19 13.05 14.27
N TYR A 86 -1.79 13.33 15.43
CA TYR A 86 -2.30 14.65 15.78
C TYR A 86 -1.86 15.06 17.19
N PRO A 87 -0.66 15.65 17.34
CA PRO A 87 -0.09 15.98 18.65
C PRO A 87 -0.79 17.15 19.35
N LYS A 88 -1.47 18.04 18.61
CA LYS A 88 -2.16 19.24 19.13
C LYS A 88 -3.70 19.16 19.05
N GLY A 89 -4.28 17.96 19.14
CA GLY A 89 -5.75 17.76 19.11
C GLY A 89 -6.29 17.26 17.76
N LYS A 90 -7.61 17.34 17.53
CA LYS A 90 -8.23 16.80 16.30
C LYS A 90 -8.10 17.79 15.13
N VAL A 91 -7.74 17.31 13.94
CA VAL A 91 -7.82 18.14 12.72
C VAL A 91 -9.29 18.27 12.30
N PRO A 92 -9.81 19.50 12.16
CA PRO A 92 -11.18 19.71 11.70
C PRO A 92 -11.40 19.11 10.30
N ILE A 93 -12.59 18.55 10.08
CA ILE A 93 -13.00 18.09 8.75
C ILE A 93 -13.08 19.32 7.83
N LYS A 94 -12.58 19.21 6.59
CA LYS A 94 -12.68 20.28 5.60
C LYS A 94 -14.17 20.63 5.37
N GLN A 95 -14.49 21.93 5.38
CA GLN A 95 -15.87 22.41 5.20
C GLN A 95 -16.53 21.90 3.90
N ALA A 96 -15.77 21.81 2.81
CA ALA A 96 -16.24 21.21 1.56
C ALA A 96 -16.78 19.78 1.74
N LYS A 97 -16.08 18.93 2.52
CA LYS A 97 -16.54 17.56 2.80
C LYS A 97 -17.79 17.54 3.67
N LEU A 98 -17.95 18.51 4.57
CA LEU A 98 -19.16 18.65 5.38
C LEU A 98 -20.35 19.09 4.52
N ALA A 99 -20.11 19.91 3.48
CA ALA A 99 -21.13 20.31 2.52
C ALA A 99 -21.61 19.12 1.69
N ASP A 100 -20.71 18.29 1.15
CA ASP A 100 -21.07 17.10 0.36
C ASP A 100 -22.03 16.15 1.12
N VAL A 101 -21.78 15.92 2.41
CA VAL A 101 -22.63 15.07 3.26
C VAL A 101 -24.03 15.65 3.44
N LYS A 102 -24.18 16.98 3.47
CA LYS A 102 -25.48 17.64 3.66
C LYS A 102 -26.36 17.61 2.41
N TYR A 103 -25.78 17.43 1.22
CA TYR A 103 -26.51 17.36 -0.05
C TYR A 103 -26.88 15.93 -0.49
N THR A 104 -26.57 14.92 0.32
CA THR A 104 -26.92 13.51 0.02
C THR A 104 -28.23 13.05 0.70
N VAL A 105 -29.12 13.99 1.04
CA VAL A 105 -30.45 13.73 1.60
C VAL A 105 -31.51 14.37 0.70
#